data_AF-A0A6V7CYQ4-F1
#
_entry.id   AF-A0A6V7CYQ4-F1
#
_cell.length_a   1.000
_cell.length_b   1.000
_cell.length_c   1.000
_cell.angle_alpha   90.00
_cell.angle_beta   90.00
_cell.angle_gamma   90.00
#
_symmetry.space_group_name_H-M   'P 1'
#
loop_
_entity.id
_entity.type
_entity.pdbx_description
1 polymer ?
#
loop_
_entity_poly.entity_id
_entity_poly.type
_entity_poly.pdbx_seq_one_letter_code
_entity_poly.pdbx_strand_id
1 'polypeptide(L)'
;MNSELAHDANPPATSAPPQQQEMPLAVVHGQPVLQIPQDLYIPPDALEVILDAFEGPLDLLLYLIRRQNLDILDIPVAEITRQYVDYINVMQELRFELAAEYLVMAAILAEIKSRMLLPRPPSQEGEENDPRAELVRRLQEYERFKQAAEDLDTLPRMGRDSAPVQAHLPERAAVKLPPPVELKEMLMALYDVLKRAELFTGHAIKREALSVRQRMGDVLSRLDDGKFYRFESLFTAEEGKLGVLVTFLALLELAKEQLLDIVQEAPLAPIYVKSLALGNTNAPLQFSSEFDDSDAANEPI
;
A
#
# COMPACT_ATOMS: atom_id res chain seq x y z
N MET A 1 71.16 -21.78 -76.19
CA MET A 1 71.20 -22.44 -74.86
C MET A 1 70.34 -21.58 -73.95
N ASN A 2 69.39 -22.22 -73.27
CA ASN A 2 68.40 -21.77 -72.26
C ASN A 2 68.90 -20.63 -71.36
N SER A 3 68.11 -19.78 -70.71
CA SER A 3 66.69 -19.58 -70.38
C SER A 3 66.64 -18.09 -69.94
N GLU A 4 65.55 -17.32 -69.99
CA GLU A 4 64.43 -17.29 -69.03
C GLU A 4 63.82 -15.86 -69.10
N LEU A 5 62.53 -15.74 -68.71
CA LEU A 5 61.85 -14.58 -68.12
C LEU A 5 60.65 -13.95 -68.86
N ALA A 6 59.63 -13.78 -68.03
CA ALA A 6 58.48 -12.86 -68.07
C ALA A 6 57.18 -13.40 -68.68
N HIS A 7 56.33 -13.83 -67.75
CA HIS A 7 55.00 -14.41 -67.89
C HIS A 7 53.90 -13.32 -67.97
N ASP A 8 52.78 -13.76 -68.54
CA ASP A 8 51.61 -13.03 -69.03
C ASP A 8 50.96 -11.96 -68.13
N ALA A 9 50.39 -10.97 -68.82
CA ALA A 9 49.60 -9.87 -68.30
C ALA A 9 48.20 -10.32 -67.85
N ASN A 10 47.85 -10.05 -66.59
CA ASN A 10 46.50 -10.23 -66.06
C ASN A 10 45.80 -8.85 -65.98
N PRO A 11 44.60 -8.65 -66.58
CA PRO A 11 43.86 -7.40 -66.46
C PRO A 11 43.33 -7.20 -65.03
N PRO A 12 43.19 -5.95 -64.55
CA PRO A 12 42.73 -5.67 -63.19
C PRO A 12 41.24 -6.00 -63.03
N ALA A 13 40.94 -6.71 -61.95
CA ALA A 13 39.59 -7.06 -61.53
C ALA A 13 38.74 -5.82 -61.19
N THR A 14 37.54 -5.80 -61.73
CA THR A 14 36.49 -4.81 -61.47
C THR A 14 36.12 -4.82 -59.99
N SER A 15 36.34 -3.70 -59.29
CA SER A 15 35.89 -3.49 -57.92
C SER A 15 34.36 -3.42 -57.86
N ALA A 16 33.73 -4.32 -57.11
CA ALA A 16 32.30 -4.22 -56.78
C ALA A 16 32.01 -2.90 -56.03
N PRO A 17 30.87 -2.24 -56.29
CA PRO A 17 30.52 -1.02 -55.58
C PRO A 17 30.30 -1.31 -54.08
N PRO A 18 30.62 -0.37 -53.18
CA PRO A 18 30.44 -0.55 -51.75
C PRO A 18 28.96 -0.75 -51.43
N GLN A 19 28.60 -1.89 -50.85
CA GLN A 19 27.26 -2.14 -50.32
C GLN A 19 27.10 -1.35 -49.02
N GLN A 20 26.21 -0.36 -49.05
CA GLN A 20 25.84 0.41 -47.87
C GLN A 20 25.07 -0.51 -46.92
N GLN A 21 25.70 -0.89 -45.80
CA GLN A 21 25.05 -1.67 -44.76
C GLN A 21 23.96 -0.82 -44.10
N GLU A 22 22.73 -1.32 -44.08
CA GLU A 22 21.60 -0.66 -43.44
C GLU A 22 21.87 -0.46 -41.94
N MET A 23 21.67 0.77 -41.44
CA MET A 23 21.89 1.07 -40.03
C MET A 23 20.86 0.31 -39.16
N PRO A 24 21.28 -0.31 -38.05
CA PRO A 24 20.35 -1.01 -37.16
C PRO A 24 19.37 -0.03 -36.51
N LEU A 25 18.08 -0.40 -36.49
CA LEU A 25 17.01 0.40 -35.89
C LEU A 25 17.10 0.42 -34.36
N ALA A 26 17.47 -0.70 -33.75
CA ALA A 26 17.65 -0.84 -32.30
C ALA A 26 18.57 -2.03 -31.96
N VAL A 27 19.03 -2.12 -30.72
CA VAL A 27 19.76 -3.29 -30.19
C VAL A 27 18.94 -3.87 -29.03
N VAL A 28 18.51 -5.13 -29.15
CA VAL A 28 17.74 -5.84 -28.11
C VAL A 28 18.51 -7.11 -27.72
N HIS A 29 18.79 -7.30 -26.42
CA HIS A 29 19.63 -8.39 -25.92
C HIS A 29 21.00 -8.54 -26.64
N GLY A 30 21.57 -7.43 -27.09
CA GLY A 30 22.86 -7.42 -27.79
C GLY A 30 22.79 -7.85 -29.25
N GLN A 31 21.60 -8.09 -29.82
CA GLN A 31 21.42 -8.35 -31.24
C GLN A 31 20.87 -7.10 -31.96
N PRO A 32 21.45 -6.69 -33.11
CA PRO A 32 20.94 -5.59 -33.90
C PRO A 32 19.64 -5.99 -34.61
N VAL A 33 18.57 -5.23 -34.38
CA VAL A 33 17.29 -5.38 -35.06
C VAL A 33 17.32 -4.52 -36.32
N LEU A 34 17.35 -5.18 -37.48
CA LEU A 34 17.49 -4.54 -38.80
C LEU A 34 16.15 -4.26 -39.47
N GLN A 35 15.09 -4.96 -39.08
CA GLN A 35 13.76 -4.85 -39.69
C GLN A 35 12.67 -4.92 -38.61
N ILE A 36 11.61 -4.14 -38.79
CA ILE A 36 10.42 -4.20 -37.94
C ILE A 36 9.74 -5.56 -38.22
N PRO A 37 9.46 -6.37 -37.18
CA PRO A 37 8.74 -7.64 -37.36
C PRO A 37 7.38 -7.38 -38.03
N GLN A 38 7.13 -8.00 -39.19
CA GLN A 38 5.88 -7.80 -39.94
C GLN A 38 4.67 -8.48 -39.28
N ASP A 39 4.91 -9.50 -38.45
CA ASP A 39 3.88 -10.29 -37.77
C ASP A 39 3.89 -10.04 -36.25
N LEU A 40 3.89 -8.77 -35.84
CA LEU A 40 3.60 -8.42 -34.45
C LEU A 40 2.10 -8.65 -34.21
N TYR A 41 1.70 -9.91 -33.96
CA TYR A 41 0.37 -10.22 -33.46
C TYR A 41 0.25 -9.64 -32.06
N ILE A 42 -0.35 -8.46 -31.97
CA ILE A 42 -0.77 -7.88 -30.71
C ILE A 42 -2.23 -8.29 -30.55
N PRO A 43 -2.58 -9.14 -29.54
CA PRO A 43 -3.97 -9.42 -29.23
C PRO A 43 -4.76 -8.10 -29.16
N PRO A 44 -6.01 -8.04 -29.65
CA PRO A 44 -6.82 -6.82 -29.57
C PRO A 44 -6.89 -6.28 -28.14
N ASP A 45 -6.94 -7.18 -27.15
CA ASP A 45 -6.95 -6.86 -25.72
C ASP A 45 -5.60 -6.36 -25.19
N ALA A 46 -4.49 -6.62 -25.88
CA ALA A 46 -3.13 -6.19 -25.49
C ALA A 46 -2.79 -4.77 -25.98
N LEU A 47 -3.63 -4.21 -26.86
CA LEU A 47 -3.60 -2.81 -27.33
C LEU A 47 -4.84 -2.03 -26.89
N GLU A 48 -5.66 -2.59 -26.01
CA GLU A 48 -6.74 -1.85 -25.39
C GLU A 48 -6.13 -0.85 -24.41
N VAL A 49 -5.88 0.36 -24.90
CA VAL A 49 -5.64 1.54 -24.07
C VAL A 49 -6.96 1.88 -23.38
N ILE A 50 -7.35 1.05 -22.40
CA ILE A 50 -8.39 1.42 -21.45
C ILE A 50 -7.68 2.28 -20.42
N LEU A 51 -7.62 3.57 -20.72
CA LEU A 51 -7.34 4.56 -19.71
C LEU A 51 -8.41 4.43 -18.64
N ASP A 52 -8.00 4.47 -17.38
CA ASP A 52 -8.75 5.09 -16.30
C ASP A 52 -9.07 6.56 -16.73
N ALA A 53 -9.93 6.73 -17.74
CA ALA A 53 -9.99 7.94 -18.57
C ALA A 53 -10.67 9.12 -17.87
N PHE A 54 -11.29 8.86 -16.72
CA PHE A 54 -12.09 9.81 -15.99
C PHE A 54 -11.67 9.84 -14.53
N GLU A 55 -11.42 11.04 -14.02
CA GLU A 55 -11.10 11.28 -12.61
C GLU A 55 -12.39 11.34 -11.76
N GLY A 56 -13.25 10.33 -11.93
CA GLY A 56 -14.50 10.15 -11.17
C GLY A 56 -15.79 10.43 -11.95
N PRO A 57 -16.95 10.29 -11.29
CA PRO A 57 -18.26 10.33 -11.94
C PRO A 57 -18.66 11.71 -12.47
N LEU A 58 -18.17 12.80 -11.87
CA LEU A 58 -18.43 14.16 -12.34
C LEU A 58 -17.72 14.43 -13.68
N ASP A 59 -16.52 13.88 -13.86
CA ASP A 59 -15.74 14.04 -15.08
C ASP A 59 -16.40 13.31 -16.26
N LEU A 60 -16.85 12.08 -16.02
CA LEU A 60 -17.65 11.33 -16.98
C LEU A 60 -18.91 12.08 -17.38
N LEU A 61 -19.62 12.69 -16.43
CA LEU A 61 -20.81 13.50 -16.73
C LEU A 61 -20.49 14.74 -17.57
N LEU A 62 -19.42 15.48 -17.24
CA LEU A 62 -18.98 16.61 -18.05
C LEU A 62 -18.63 16.17 -19.48
N TYR A 63 -17.95 15.05 -19.64
CA TYR A 63 -17.67 14.48 -20.95
C TYR A 63 -18.93 14.18 -21.75
N LEU A 64 -19.92 13.50 -21.13
CA LEU A 64 -21.19 13.17 -21.79
C LEU A 64 -21.99 14.41 -22.20
N ILE A 65 -21.99 15.46 -21.37
CA ILE A 65 -22.64 16.75 -21.65
C ILE A 65 -21.95 17.45 -22.82
N ARG A 66 -20.63 17.58 -22.78
CA ARG A 66 -19.83 18.22 -23.84
C ARG A 66 -19.95 17.49 -25.17
N ARG A 67 -19.92 16.15 -25.17
CA ARG A 67 -20.05 15.33 -26.38
C ARG A 67 -21.37 15.56 -27.12
N GLN A 68 -22.43 15.94 -26.40
CA GLN A 68 -23.75 16.22 -26.96
C GLN A 68 -24.00 17.70 -27.24
N ASN A 69 -23.03 18.58 -26.98
CA ASN A 69 -23.19 20.04 -27.04
C ASN A 69 -24.37 20.53 -26.19
N LEU A 70 -24.57 19.93 -25.01
CA LEU A 70 -25.61 20.32 -24.06
C LEU A 70 -25.10 21.42 -23.13
N ASP A 71 -25.99 22.31 -22.71
CA ASP A 71 -25.69 23.30 -21.67
C ASP A 71 -25.67 22.62 -20.30
N ILE A 72 -24.65 22.92 -19.49
CA ILE A 72 -24.52 22.45 -18.12
C ILE A 72 -25.65 23.01 -17.24
N LEU A 73 -26.21 24.18 -17.59
CA LEU A 73 -27.32 24.80 -16.89
C LEU A 73 -28.67 24.12 -17.15
N ASP A 74 -28.84 23.51 -18.33
CA ASP A 74 -30.08 22.83 -18.71
C ASP A 74 -29.83 21.40 -19.21
N ILE A 75 -29.55 20.53 -18.24
CA ILE A 75 -29.21 19.14 -18.52
C ILE A 75 -30.49 18.31 -18.74
N PRO A 76 -30.65 17.62 -19.88
CA PRO A 76 -31.69 16.61 -20.07
C PRO A 76 -31.35 15.36 -19.26
N VAL A 77 -31.73 15.36 -17.97
CA VAL A 77 -31.40 14.31 -17.00
C VAL A 77 -31.78 12.92 -17.51
N ALA A 78 -32.94 12.77 -18.14
CA ALA A 78 -33.38 11.46 -18.63
C ALA A 78 -32.41 10.83 -19.64
N GLU A 79 -31.83 11.62 -20.53
CA GLU A 79 -30.89 11.15 -21.56
C GLU A 79 -29.50 10.92 -20.98
N ILE A 80 -29.00 11.85 -20.17
CA ILE A 80 -27.70 11.74 -19.51
C ILE A 80 -27.67 10.54 -18.56
N THR A 81 -28.72 10.31 -17.76
CA THR A 81 -28.81 9.14 -16.87
C THR A 81 -28.77 7.84 -17.66
N ARG A 82 -29.42 7.77 -18.83
CA ARG A 82 -29.39 6.57 -19.67
C ARG A 82 -27.95 6.28 -20.13
N GLN A 83 -27.29 7.27 -20.70
CA GLN A 83 -25.92 7.12 -21.21
C GLN A 83 -24.91 6.82 -20.11
N TYR A 84 -25.07 7.46 -18.95
CA TYR A 84 -24.24 7.21 -17.79
C TYR A 84 -24.36 5.74 -17.35
N VAL A 85 -25.59 5.23 -17.21
CA VAL A 85 -25.83 3.82 -16.84
C VAL A 85 -25.31 2.87 -17.91
N ASP A 86 -25.53 3.16 -19.20
CA ASP A 86 -25.02 2.35 -20.31
C ASP A 86 -23.48 2.25 -20.25
N TYR A 87 -22.80 3.37 -19.98
CA TYR A 87 -21.34 3.40 -19.85
C TYR A 87 -20.85 2.59 -18.64
N ILE A 88 -21.51 2.70 -17.48
CA ILE A 88 -21.16 1.93 -16.28
C ILE A 88 -21.40 0.44 -16.48
N ASN A 89 -22.46 0.03 -17.18
CA ASN A 89 -22.73 -1.38 -17.46
C ASN A 89 -21.61 -2.00 -18.31
N VAL A 90 -21.12 -1.28 -19.33
CA VAL A 90 -19.97 -1.72 -20.14
C VAL A 90 -18.70 -1.84 -19.28
N MET A 91 -18.47 -0.91 -18.36
CA MET A 91 -17.30 -0.97 -17.46
C MET A 91 -17.40 -2.07 -16.39
N GLN A 92 -18.60 -2.37 -15.89
CA GLN A 92 -18.81 -3.41 -14.87
C GLN A 92 -18.51 -4.82 -15.38
N GLU A 93 -18.74 -5.08 -16.67
CA GLU A 93 -18.35 -6.36 -17.29
C GLU A 93 -16.82 -6.56 -17.27
N LEU A 94 -16.05 -5.48 -17.12
CA LEU A 94 -14.59 -5.49 -17.18
C LEU A 94 -13.93 -5.44 -15.78
N ARG A 95 -14.43 -4.64 -14.80
CA ARG A 95 -13.84 -4.55 -13.44
C ARG A 95 -14.84 -4.07 -12.36
N PHE A 96 -15.13 -4.91 -11.35
CA PHE A 96 -16.06 -4.60 -10.24
C PHE A 96 -15.48 -3.68 -9.15
N GLU A 97 -14.16 -3.61 -8.98
CA GLU A 97 -13.52 -3.02 -7.78
C GLU A 97 -13.51 -1.48 -7.74
N LEU A 98 -13.76 -0.80 -8.88
CA LEU A 98 -13.65 0.67 -9.00
C LEU A 98 -15.01 1.42 -9.00
N ALA A 99 -16.14 0.72 -8.84
CA ALA A 99 -17.45 1.24 -9.22
C ALA A 99 -18.25 1.96 -8.11
N ALA A 100 -17.78 2.00 -6.86
CA ALA A 100 -18.60 2.48 -5.74
C ALA A 100 -19.10 3.92 -5.90
N GLU A 101 -18.20 4.85 -6.23
CA GLU A 101 -18.56 6.27 -6.44
C GLU A 101 -19.47 6.47 -7.66
N TYR A 102 -19.24 5.67 -8.70
CA TYR A 102 -20.05 5.70 -9.91
C TYR A 102 -21.48 5.20 -9.69
N LEU A 103 -21.65 4.17 -8.84
CA LEU A 103 -22.95 3.64 -8.44
C LEU A 103 -23.73 4.64 -7.58
N VAL A 104 -23.04 5.34 -6.67
CA VAL A 104 -23.67 6.42 -5.88
C VAL A 104 -24.20 7.51 -6.82
N MET A 105 -23.41 7.92 -7.82
CA MET A 105 -23.89 8.90 -8.79
C MET A 105 -25.05 8.38 -9.65
N ALA A 106 -25.03 7.10 -10.04
CA ALA A 106 -26.16 6.49 -10.75
C ALA A 106 -27.46 6.57 -9.92
N ALA A 107 -27.37 6.32 -8.61
CA ALA A 107 -28.51 6.44 -7.70
C ALA A 107 -29.01 7.88 -7.59
N ILE A 108 -28.10 8.86 -7.47
CA ILE A 108 -28.45 10.30 -7.45
C ILE A 108 -29.16 10.70 -8.76
N LEU A 109 -28.63 10.30 -9.92
CA LEU A 109 -29.24 10.58 -11.22
C LEU A 109 -30.62 9.93 -11.38
N ALA A 110 -30.79 8.70 -10.86
CA ALA A 110 -32.08 8.02 -10.85
C ALA A 110 -33.10 8.73 -9.95
N GLU A 111 -32.68 9.20 -8.78
CA GLU A 111 -33.49 10.00 -7.87
C GLU A 111 -33.95 11.30 -8.53
N ILE A 112 -33.01 12.07 -9.11
CA ILE A 112 -33.31 13.33 -9.81
C ILE A 112 -34.30 13.06 -10.95
N LYS A 113 -34.05 12.04 -11.77
CA LYS A 113 -34.94 11.63 -12.87
C LYS A 113 -36.35 11.31 -12.36
N SER A 114 -36.47 10.52 -11.29
CA SER A 114 -37.76 10.16 -10.69
C SER A 114 -38.51 11.40 -10.19
N ARG A 115 -37.81 12.25 -9.43
CA ARG A 115 -38.32 13.52 -8.89
C ARG A 115 -38.78 14.52 -9.96
N MET A 116 -38.19 14.48 -11.15
CA MET A 116 -38.57 15.33 -12.28
C MET A 116 -39.76 14.78 -13.08
N LEU A 117 -39.91 13.46 -13.15
CA LEU A 117 -40.96 12.81 -13.93
C LEU A 117 -42.26 12.61 -13.16
N LEU A 118 -42.20 12.55 -11.82
CA LEU A 118 -43.38 12.31 -10.98
C LEU A 118 -44.15 13.61 -10.68
N PRO A 119 -45.48 13.61 -10.80
CA PRO A 119 -46.32 14.73 -10.39
C PRO A 119 -46.23 14.90 -8.86
N ARG A 120 -45.97 16.14 -8.42
CA ARG A 120 -45.85 16.48 -7.00
C ARG A 120 -47.13 17.16 -6.50
N PRO A 121 -47.53 16.91 -5.24
CA PRO A 121 -48.60 17.68 -4.63
C PRO A 121 -48.16 19.15 -4.52
N PRO A 122 -49.05 20.13 -4.79
CA PRO A 122 -48.70 21.53 -4.73
C PRO A 122 -48.23 21.91 -3.32
N SER A 123 -46.99 22.38 -3.23
CA SER A 123 -46.39 22.88 -1.98
C SER A 123 -47.02 24.20 -1.56
N GLN A 124 -47.37 24.33 -0.27
CA GLN A 124 -48.00 25.54 0.28
C GLN A 124 -47.07 26.77 0.33
N GLU A 125 -45.75 26.58 0.16
CA GLU A 125 -44.72 27.61 0.37
C GLU A 125 -44.08 28.16 -0.92
N GLY A 126 -44.48 27.71 -2.11
CA GLY A 126 -44.09 28.33 -3.39
C GLY A 126 -42.60 28.27 -3.79
N GLU A 127 -41.69 27.89 -2.91
CA GLU A 127 -40.26 27.65 -3.22
C GLU A 127 -40.02 26.17 -3.52
N GLU A 128 -40.21 25.78 -4.77
CA GLU A 128 -39.76 24.48 -5.25
C GLU A 128 -38.40 24.62 -5.94
N ASN A 129 -37.34 24.17 -5.26
CA ASN A 129 -35.99 24.16 -5.82
C ASN A 129 -35.90 23.14 -6.98
N ASP A 130 -35.21 23.50 -8.07
CA ASP A 130 -34.91 22.57 -9.15
C ASP A 130 -34.15 21.36 -8.55
N PRO A 131 -34.66 20.12 -8.67
CA PRO A 131 -33.99 18.93 -8.13
C PRO A 131 -32.59 18.70 -8.73
N ARG A 132 -32.26 19.35 -9.85
CA ARG A 132 -30.95 19.30 -10.50
C ARG A 132 -29.95 20.31 -9.94
N ALA A 133 -30.39 21.32 -9.18
CA ALA A 133 -29.57 22.48 -8.83
C ALA A 133 -28.25 22.10 -8.13
N GLU A 134 -28.30 21.12 -7.22
CA GLU A 134 -27.11 20.65 -6.53
C GLU A 134 -26.12 19.98 -7.49
N LEU A 135 -26.60 19.15 -8.41
CA LEU A 135 -25.76 18.47 -9.40
C LEU A 135 -25.09 19.48 -10.33
N VAL A 136 -25.85 20.46 -10.85
CA VAL A 136 -25.33 21.53 -11.71
C VAL A 136 -24.23 22.32 -10.99
N ARG A 137 -24.46 22.69 -9.73
CA ARG A 137 -23.46 23.38 -8.92
C ARG A 137 -22.17 22.57 -8.78
N ARG A 138 -22.27 21.27 -8.46
CA ARG A 138 -21.09 20.39 -8.34
C ARG A 138 -20.34 20.24 -9.66
N LEU A 139 -21.06 20.15 -10.79
CA LEU A 139 -20.45 20.08 -12.12
C LEU A 139 -19.68 21.37 -12.46
N GLN A 140 -20.25 22.54 -12.16
CA GLN A 140 -19.58 23.83 -12.37
C GLN A 140 -18.35 24.01 -11.48
N GLU A 141 -18.45 23.62 -10.20
CA GLU A 141 -17.31 23.66 -9.28
C GLU A 141 -16.19 22.74 -9.79
N TYR A 142 -16.52 21.52 -10.19
CA TYR A 142 -15.54 20.57 -10.73
C TYR A 142 -14.93 21.07 -12.05
N GLU A 143 -15.72 21.60 -12.99
CA GLU A 143 -15.23 22.18 -14.25
C GLU A 143 -14.22 23.31 -13.98
N ARG A 144 -14.52 24.19 -13.02
CA ARG A 144 -13.61 25.27 -12.63
C ARG A 144 -12.27 24.76 -12.11
N PHE A 145 -12.28 23.72 -11.29
CA PHE A 145 -11.05 23.11 -10.78
C PHE A 145 -10.29 22.34 -11.85
N LYS A 146 -11.01 21.66 -12.76
CA LYS A 146 -10.41 20.99 -13.92
C LYS A 146 -9.68 21.98 -14.81
N GLN A 147 -10.32 23.12 -15.13
CA GLN A 147 -9.67 24.19 -15.88
C GLN A 147 -8.45 24.74 -15.16
N ALA A 148 -8.54 24.98 -13.85
CA ALA A 148 -7.40 25.46 -13.06
C ALA A 148 -6.25 24.44 -13.05
N ALA A 149 -6.53 23.14 -13.03
CA ALA A 149 -5.52 22.09 -13.10
C ALA A 149 -4.85 22.06 -14.49
N GLU A 150 -5.63 22.18 -15.56
CA GLU A 150 -5.10 22.31 -16.93
C GLU A 150 -4.21 23.56 -17.07
N ASP A 151 -4.68 24.71 -16.59
CA ASP A 151 -3.92 25.97 -16.59
C ASP A 151 -2.60 25.83 -15.82
N LEU A 152 -2.62 25.17 -14.67
CA LEU A 152 -1.42 24.89 -13.88
C LEU A 152 -0.43 23.97 -14.61
N ASP A 153 -0.90 22.96 -15.34
CA ASP A 153 -0.02 22.05 -16.08
C ASP A 153 0.66 22.73 -17.28
N THR A 154 0.06 23.81 -17.81
CA THR A 154 0.70 24.65 -18.83
C THR A 154 1.88 25.48 -18.32
N LEU A 155 2.00 25.65 -16.99
CA LEU A 155 3.08 26.44 -16.42
C LEU A 155 4.45 25.77 -16.66
N PRO A 156 5.51 26.57 -16.89
CA PRO A 156 6.84 26.03 -17.11
C PRO A 156 7.36 25.32 -15.86
N ARG A 157 7.79 24.07 -16.02
CA ARG A 157 8.27 23.22 -14.92
C ARG A 157 9.79 23.17 -14.93
N MET A 158 10.42 23.52 -13.80
CA MET A 158 11.85 23.28 -13.61
C MET A 158 12.14 21.78 -13.67
N GLY A 159 13.17 21.39 -14.40
CA GLY A 159 13.54 20.00 -14.69
C GLY A 159 12.86 19.41 -15.94
N ARG A 160 11.76 19.99 -16.44
CA ARG A 160 11.11 19.61 -17.72
C ARG A 160 11.43 20.62 -18.82
N ASP A 161 11.09 21.88 -18.58
CA ASP A 161 11.14 22.96 -19.59
C ASP A 161 12.36 23.88 -19.38
N SER A 162 12.84 23.97 -18.14
CA SER A 162 14.03 24.75 -17.79
C SER A 162 14.91 23.96 -16.82
N ALA A 163 16.23 24.01 -17.01
CA ALA A 163 17.18 23.39 -16.10
C ALA A 163 18.04 24.47 -15.44
N PRO A 164 18.29 24.39 -14.13
CA PRO A 164 19.20 25.32 -13.48
C PRO A 164 20.63 25.07 -13.97
N VAL A 165 21.24 26.08 -14.59
CA VAL A 165 22.66 26.03 -14.95
C VAL A 165 23.48 26.41 -13.72
N GLN A 166 24.38 25.52 -13.30
CA GLN A 166 25.38 25.82 -12.29
C GLN A 166 26.73 26.04 -12.98
N ALA A 167 27.23 27.27 -12.92
CA ALA A 167 28.61 27.55 -13.26
C ALA A 167 29.48 27.25 -12.04
N HIS A 168 30.53 26.45 -12.23
CA HIS A 168 31.48 26.18 -11.15
C HIS A 168 32.29 27.45 -10.91
N LEU A 169 31.96 28.18 -9.84
CA LEU A 169 32.83 29.23 -9.34
C LEU A 169 33.97 28.57 -8.56
N PRO A 170 35.21 29.09 -8.63
CA PRO A 170 36.28 28.62 -7.76
C PRO A 170 35.85 28.79 -6.30
N GLU A 171 36.11 27.76 -5.48
CA GLU A 171 35.80 27.78 -4.04
C GLU A 171 36.52 28.94 -3.38
N ARG A 172 35.81 30.06 -3.23
CA ARG A 172 36.18 31.06 -2.23
C ARG A 172 35.81 30.46 -0.89
N ALA A 173 36.74 30.50 0.06
CA ALA A 173 36.48 30.20 1.47
C ALA A 173 35.54 31.28 2.05
N ALA A 174 34.29 31.27 1.59
CA ALA A 174 33.21 32.05 2.15
C ALA A 174 32.67 31.24 3.32
N VAL A 175 32.91 31.73 4.53
CA VAL A 175 32.24 31.21 5.73
C VAL A 175 30.75 31.51 5.57
N LYS A 176 29.98 30.55 5.03
CA LYS A 176 28.52 30.62 5.02
C LYS A 176 28.06 30.39 6.45
N LEU A 177 27.64 31.45 7.13
CA LEU A 177 26.89 31.27 8.37
C LEU A 177 25.58 30.56 8.03
N PRO A 178 25.20 29.50 8.76
CA PRO A 178 23.87 28.93 8.65
C PRO A 178 22.83 30.02 9.01
N PRO A 179 21.62 29.95 8.43
CA PRO A 179 20.56 30.88 8.80
C PRO A 179 20.28 30.80 10.30
N PRO A 180 19.92 31.91 10.96
CA PRO A 180 19.50 31.88 12.35
C PRO A 180 18.22 31.05 12.46
N VAL A 181 18.20 30.08 13.38
CA VAL A 181 17.03 29.23 13.64
C VAL A 181 16.22 29.88 14.76
N GLU A 182 14.94 30.13 14.51
CA GLU A 182 14.04 30.63 15.55
C GLU A 182 13.53 29.48 16.43
N LEU A 183 13.23 29.76 17.71
CA LEU A 183 12.67 28.75 18.63
C LEU A 183 11.37 28.12 18.07
N LYS A 184 10.56 28.90 17.36
CA LYS A 184 9.33 28.43 16.71
C LYS A 184 9.61 27.35 15.67
N GLU A 185 10.67 27.49 14.88
CA GLU A 185 11.06 26.51 13.84
C GLU A 185 11.54 25.21 14.49
N MET A 186 12.28 25.31 15.60
CA MET A 186 12.71 24.15 16.39
C MET A 186 11.51 23.41 17.01
N LEU A 187 10.50 24.13 17.50
CA LEU A 187 9.27 23.54 18.04
C LEU A 187 8.42 22.85 16.96
N MET A 188 8.33 23.43 15.75
CA MET A 188 7.67 22.79 14.62
C MET A 188 8.40 21.50 14.19
N ALA A 189 9.72 21.55 14.08
CA ALA A 189 10.51 20.37 13.76
C ALA A 189 10.34 19.26 14.83
N LEU A 190 10.26 19.63 16.11
CA LEU A 190 9.98 18.68 17.20
C LEU A 190 8.57 18.12 17.11
N TYR A 191 7.56 18.93 16.79
CA TYR A 191 6.19 18.48 16.58
C TYR A 191 6.09 17.45 15.44
N ASP A 192 6.78 17.68 14.32
CA ASP A 192 6.81 16.74 13.19
C ASP A 192 7.54 15.43 13.54
N VAL A 193 8.54 15.49 14.42
CA VAL A 193 9.20 14.29 14.96
C VAL A 193 8.23 13.52 15.86
N LEU A 194 7.51 14.19 16.75
CA LEU A 194 6.52 13.57 17.64
C LEU A 194 5.36 12.93 16.87
N LYS A 195 4.80 13.63 15.87
CA LYS A 195 3.75 13.11 15.00
C LYS A 195 4.20 11.87 14.22
N ARG A 196 5.46 11.85 13.74
CA ARG A 196 6.03 10.65 13.12
C ARG A 196 6.23 9.53 14.13
N ALA A 197 6.65 9.84 15.36
CA ALA A 197 6.78 8.85 16.43
C ALA A 197 5.42 8.24 16.83
N GLU A 198 4.34 9.02 16.83
CA GLU A 198 2.97 8.51 17.02
C GLU A 198 2.57 7.50 15.94
N LEU A 199 2.99 7.70 14.68
CA LEU A 199 2.76 6.72 13.61
C LEU A 199 3.55 5.41 13.80
N PHE A 200 4.61 5.44 14.62
CA PHE A 200 5.34 4.24 15.08
C PHE A 200 4.77 3.66 16.38
N THR A 201 3.78 4.31 17.02
CA THR A 201 2.96 3.65 18.03
C THR A 201 2.02 2.69 17.32
N GLY A 202 2.58 1.54 16.91
CA GLY A 202 1.77 0.42 16.50
C GLY A 202 0.76 0.17 17.60
N HIS A 203 -0.52 0.11 17.22
CA HIS A 203 -1.54 -0.54 18.04
C HIS A 203 -1.04 -1.98 18.22
N ALA A 204 -0.26 -2.21 19.28
CA ALA A 204 0.08 -3.54 19.70
C ALA A 204 -1.25 -4.12 20.15
N ILE A 205 -1.88 -4.89 19.26
CA ILE A 205 -2.94 -5.82 19.63
C ILE A 205 -2.31 -6.62 20.77
N LYS A 206 -2.69 -6.29 22.02
CA LYS A 206 -2.37 -7.11 23.18
C LYS A 206 -3.07 -8.43 22.91
N ARG A 207 -2.36 -9.37 22.29
CA ARG A 207 -2.71 -10.79 22.43
C ARG A 207 -2.73 -11.04 23.94
N GLU A 208 -3.81 -11.65 24.42
CA GLU A 208 -4.03 -11.93 25.84
C GLU A 208 -2.70 -12.28 26.52
N ALA A 209 -2.40 -11.58 27.61
CA ALA A 209 -1.20 -11.85 28.37
C ALA A 209 -1.22 -13.33 28.77
N LEU A 210 -0.31 -14.14 28.22
CA LEU A 210 -0.12 -15.52 28.65
C LEU A 210 0.20 -15.46 30.15
N SER A 211 -0.78 -15.79 30.98
CA SER A 211 -0.65 -15.69 32.43
C SER A 211 0.41 -16.70 32.88
N VAL A 212 1.42 -16.21 33.60
CA VAL A 212 2.46 -17.06 34.21
C VAL A 212 1.80 -18.15 35.06
N ARG A 213 0.73 -17.81 35.78
CA ARG A 213 -0.06 -18.73 36.62
C ARG A 213 -0.70 -19.85 35.79
N GLN A 214 -1.25 -19.54 34.63
CA GLN A 214 -1.81 -20.55 33.72
C GLN A 214 -0.69 -21.46 33.20
N ARG A 215 0.45 -20.89 32.81
CA ARG A 215 1.60 -21.66 32.30
C ARG A 215 2.21 -22.58 33.37
N MET A 216 2.21 -22.19 34.65
CA MET A 216 2.61 -23.06 35.76
C MET A 216 1.70 -24.30 35.87
N GLY A 217 0.38 -24.12 35.72
CA GLY A 217 -0.59 -25.22 35.70
C GLY A 217 -0.37 -26.19 34.55
N ASP A 218 -0.10 -25.67 33.35
CA ASP A 218 0.23 -26.49 32.17
C ASP A 218 1.50 -27.32 32.39
N VAL A 219 2.55 -26.70 32.95
CA VAL A 219 3.83 -27.37 33.22
C VAL A 219 3.65 -28.48 34.25
N LEU A 220 2.95 -28.22 35.36
CA LEU A 220 2.69 -29.25 36.37
C LEU A 220 1.85 -30.40 35.81
N SER A 221 0.86 -30.10 34.98
CA SER A 221 0.01 -31.11 34.33
C SER A 221 0.82 -32.00 33.36
N ARG A 222 1.83 -31.45 32.68
CA ARG A 222 2.76 -32.22 31.84
C ARG A 222 3.72 -33.10 32.64
N LEU A 223 4.03 -32.71 33.88
CA LEU A 223 4.96 -33.40 34.79
C LEU A 223 4.25 -34.31 35.82
N ASP A 224 2.94 -34.52 35.68
CA ASP A 224 2.08 -35.23 36.63
C ASP A 224 2.43 -36.72 36.80
N ASP A 225 3.17 -37.30 35.84
CA ASP A 225 3.61 -38.70 35.93
C ASP A 225 4.90 -38.90 36.76
N GLY A 226 5.47 -37.82 37.31
CA GLY A 226 6.60 -37.85 38.24
C GLY A 226 7.93 -38.29 37.61
N LYS A 227 8.03 -38.33 36.29
CA LYS A 227 9.27 -38.66 35.56
C LYS A 227 10.15 -37.43 35.34
N PHE A 228 11.40 -37.67 34.96
CA PHE A 228 12.31 -36.62 34.52
C PHE A 228 12.08 -36.31 33.04
N TYR A 229 11.83 -35.03 32.76
CA TYR A 229 11.71 -34.50 31.41
C TYR A 229 12.90 -33.61 31.10
N ARG A 230 13.31 -33.59 29.83
CA ARG A 230 14.32 -32.64 29.37
C ARG A 230 13.76 -31.23 29.46
N PHE A 231 14.55 -30.29 29.96
CA PHE A 231 14.17 -28.88 30.10
C PHE A 231 13.61 -28.30 28.79
N GLU A 232 14.25 -28.60 27.66
CA GLU A 232 13.86 -28.11 26.34
C GLU A 232 12.48 -28.63 25.88
N SER A 233 12.07 -29.81 26.36
CA SER A 233 10.78 -30.41 25.98
C SER A 233 9.56 -29.73 26.62
N LEU A 234 9.79 -28.85 27.60
CA LEU A 234 8.74 -28.08 28.26
C LEU A 234 8.37 -26.81 27.48
N PHE A 235 9.14 -26.46 26.46
CA PHE A 235 8.93 -25.25 25.64
C PHE A 235 8.23 -25.56 24.33
N THR A 236 7.31 -24.69 23.92
CA THR A 236 6.64 -24.75 22.61
C THR A 236 7.22 -23.68 21.69
N ALA A 237 8.06 -24.06 20.73
CA ALA A 237 8.76 -23.11 19.84
C ALA A 237 7.81 -22.26 18.97
N GLU A 238 6.63 -22.80 18.65
CA GLU A 238 5.59 -22.15 17.85
C GLU A 238 4.99 -20.90 18.53
N GLU A 239 5.12 -20.78 19.86
CA GLU A 239 4.65 -19.63 20.64
C GLU A 239 5.61 -18.42 20.58
N GLY A 240 6.77 -18.58 19.93
CA GLY A 240 7.76 -17.54 19.77
C GLY A 240 8.45 -17.09 21.07
N LYS A 241 9.22 -16.00 21.00
CA LYS A 241 10.10 -15.55 22.09
C LYS A 241 9.35 -15.27 23.41
N LEU A 242 8.14 -14.71 23.34
CA LEU A 242 7.35 -14.38 24.52
C LEU A 242 6.81 -15.64 25.22
N GLY A 243 6.31 -16.64 24.48
CA GLY A 243 5.86 -17.90 25.08
C GLY A 243 6.98 -18.67 25.76
N VAL A 244 8.18 -18.65 25.17
CA VAL A 244 9.40 -19.24 25.76
C VAL A 244 9.77 -18.53 27.06
N LEU A 245 9.75 -17.19 27.09
CA LEU A 245 10.06 -16.41 28.30
C LEU A 245 9.06 -16.67 29.43
N VAL A 246 7.76 -16.71 29.12
CA VAL A 246 6.71 -16.98 30.13
C VAL A 246 6.84 -18.39 30.70
N THR A 247 7.14 -19.38 29.86
CA THR A 247 7.39 -20.77 30.30
C THR A 247 8.64 -20.86 31.17
N PHE A 248 9.70 -20.12 30.85
CA PHE A 248 10.90 -20.07 31.68
C PHE A 248 10.64 -19.42 33.04
N LEU A 249 9.92 -18.29 33.07
CA LEU A 249 9.52 -17.63 34.31
C LEU A 249 8.64 -18.56 35.19
N ALA A 250 7.71 -19.30 34.58
CA ALA A 250 6.88 -20.27 35.28
C ALA A 250 7.73 -21.40 35.91
N LEU A 251 8.75 -21.91 35.20
CA LEU A 251 9.67 -22.92 35.74
C LEU A 251 10.50 -22.40 36.91
N LEU A 252 10.99 -21.16 36.82
CA LEU A 252 11.74 -20.53 37.91
C LEU A 252 10.87 -20.28 39.14
N GLU A 253 9.63 -19.84 38.97
CA GLU A 253 8.72 -19.62 40.08
C GLU A 253 8.33 -20.95 40.76
N LEU A 254 8.03 -22.00 39.98
CA LEU A 254 7.77 -23.33 40.52
C LEU A 254 8.99 -23.93 41.24
N ALA A 255 10.20 -23.70 40.75
CA ALA A 255 11.43 -24.12 41.43
C ALA A 255 11.66 -23.34 42.74
N LYS A 256 11.37 -22.03 42.74
CA LYS A 256 11.41 -21.18 43.93
C LYS A 256 10.39 -21.62 44.99
N GLU A 257 9.20 -22.07 44.58
CA GLU A 257 8.17 -22.66 45.46
C GLU A 257 8.47 -24.12 45.86
N GLN A 258 9.63 -24.67 45.46
CA GLN A 258 10.04 -26.07 45.73
C GLN A 258 9.08 -27.12 45.15
N LEU A 259 8.34 -26.78 44.09
CA LEU A 259 7.42 -27.69 43.39
C LEU A 259 8.11 -28.46 42.24
N LEU A 260 9.32 -28.06 41.86
CA LEU A 260 10.13 -28.73 40.85
C LEU A 260 11.51 -29.09 41.38
N ASP A 261 12.01 -30.24 40.94
CA ASP A 261 13.40 -30.67 41.08
C ASP A 261 14.11 -30.52 39.74
N ILE A 262 15.26 -29.85 39.75
CA ILE A 262 16.05 -29.57 38.54
C ILE A 262 17.44 -30.16 38.73
N VAL A 263 17.81 -31.10 37.87
CA VAL A 263 19.05 -31.87 37.98
C VAL A 263 19.87 -31.75 36.70
N GLN A 264 21.18 -31.55 36.87
CA GLN A 264 22.17 -31.58 35.81
C GLN A 264 23.35 -32.46 36.25
N GLU A 265 23.63 -33.53 35.51
CA GLU A 265 24.63 -34.54 35.91
C GLU A 265 26.08 -34.04 35.81
N ALA A 266 26.38 -33.20 34.81
CA ALA A 266 27.71 -32.64 34.57
C ALA A 266 27.61 -31.24 33.95
N PRO A 267 28.65 -30.39 34.07
CA PRO A 267 28.67 -29.09 33.40
C PRO A 267 28.40 -29.25 31.89
N LEU A 268 27.47 -28.45 31.36
CA LEU A 268 27.03 -28.48 29.96
C LEU A 268 26.28 -29.77 29.53
N ALA A 269 25.92 -30.65 30.46
CA ALA A 269 25.03 -31.77 30.18
C ALA A 269 23.56 -31.30 30.11
N PRO A 270 22.64 -32.07 29.50
CA PRO A 270 21.22 -31.76 29.46
C PRO A 270 20.63 -31.57 30.87
N ILE A 271 19.73 -30.61 31.00
CA ILE A 271 19.02 -30.32 32.25
C ILE A 271 17.73 -31.11 32.28
N TYR A 272 17.46 -31.76 33.41
CA TYR A 272 16.25 -32.53 33.64
C TYR A 272 15.38 -31.88 34.71
N VAL A 273 14.06 -31.93 34.52
CA VAL A 273 13.05 -31.34 35.41
C VAL A 273 12.05 -32.41 35.81
N LYS A 274 11.68 -32.44 37.09
CA LYS A 274 10.68 -33.36 37.65
C LYS A 274 9.75 -32.61 38.62
N SER A 275 8.48 -33.00 38.67
CA SER A 275 7.53 -32.49 39.67
C SER A 275 7.78 -33.09 41.06
N LEU A 276 7.83 -32.22 42.07
CA LEU A 276 7.84 -32.55 43.50
C LEU A 276 6.43 -32.45 44.11
N ALA A 277 5.47 -31.88 43.39
CA ALA A 277 4.11 -31.66 43.87
C ALA A 277 3.38 -32.96 44.26
N LEU A 278 3.74 -34.10 43.65
CA LEU A 278 3.19 -35.43 43.98
C LEU A 278 3.55 -35.91 45.40
N GLY A 279 4.55 -35.29 46.05
CA GLY A 279 4.97 -35.61 47.42
C GLY A 279 4.26 -34.79 48.51
N ASN A 280 3.59 -33.69 48.15
CA ASN A 280 2.91 -32.80 49.11
C ASN A 280 1.40 -33.03 49.09
N THR A 281 0.90 -33.61 50.18
CA THR A 281 -0.49 -34.05 50.33
C THR A 281 -1.43 -32.88 50.69
N ASN A 282 -2.57 -32.78 50.00
CA ASN A 282 -3.86 -32.17 50.40
C ASN A 282 -3.86 -30.86 51.22
N ALA A 283 -3.51 -29.74 50.59
CA ALA A 283 -4.10 -28.45 50.93
C ALA A 283 -4.31 -27.64 49.64
N PRO A 284 -5.45 -26.96 49.44
CA PRO A 284 -5.58 -26.04 48.31
C PRO A 284 -4.51 -24.95 48.46
N LEU A 285 -3.60 -24.87 47.49
CA LEU A 285 -2.54 -23.87 47.45
C LEU A 285 -3.20 -22.48 47.41
N GLN A 286 -3.11 -21.75 48.52
CA GLN A 286 -3.54 -20.36 48.59
C GLN A 286 -2.39 -19.48 48.12
N PHE A 287 -2.55 -18.86 46.96
CA PHE A 287 -1.61 -17.89 46.41
C PHE A 287 -2.02 -16.49 46.85
N SER A 288 -1.20 -15.79 47.64
CA SER A 288 -1.33 -14.36 47.89
C SER A 288 -0.26 -13.61 47.10
N SER A 289 -0.68 -12.76 46.17
CA SER A 289 0.18 -11.86 45.40
C SER A 289 0.05 -10.44 45.95
N GLU A 290 1.16 -9.80 46.32
CA GLU A 290 1.25 -8.37 46.67
C GLU A 290 1.07 -7.43 45.46
N PHE A 291 0.81 -7.97 44.27
CA PHE A 291 0.71 -7.20 43.02
C PHE A 291 -0.69 -7.24 42.38
N ASP A 292 -1.70 -7.85 43.00
CA ASP A 292 -3.07 -7.91 42.46
C ASP A 292 -3.99 -6.77 42.97
N ASP A 293 -3.50 -5.82 43.77
CA ASP A 293 -4.33 -4.76 44.38
C ASP A 293 -4.59 -3.52 43.49
N SER A 294 -4.39 -3.60 42.16
CA SER A 294 -4.59 -2.47 41.26
C SER A 294 -5.76 -2.58 40.29
N ASP A 295 -6.66 -3.55 40.44
CA ASP A 295 -7.79 -3.76 39.52
C ASP A 295 -9.19 -3.52 40.14
N ALA A 296 -9.27 -2.76 41.24
CA ALA A 296 -10.54 -2.33 41.83
C ALA A 296 -10.72 -0.81 41.80
N ALA A 297 -10.69 -0.21 40.60
CA ALA A 297 -11.15 1.17 40.41
C ALA A 297 -11.66 1.40 38.98
N ASN A 298 -12.75 0.71 38.61
CA ASN A 298 -13.65 1.25 37.59
C ASN A 298 -15.07 0.67 37.77
N GLU A 299 -15.83 1.27 38.68
CA GLU A 299 -17.29 1.25 38.61
C GLU A 299 -17.79 2.62 38.14
N PRO A 300 -18.90 2.67 37.37
CA PRO A 300 -19.30 3.83 36.61
C PRO A 300 -20.12 4.82 37.46
N ILE A 301 -19.89 6.11 37.26
CA ILE A 301 -20.91 7.17 37.35
C ILE A 301 -20.77 8.04 36.10
#